data_AF-A0AAU0WL31-F1
#
_entry.id   AF-A0AAU0WL31-F1
#
_cell.length_a   1.000
_cell.length_b   1.000
_cell.length_c   1.000
_cell.angle_alpha   90.00
_cell.angle_beta   90.00
_cell.angle_gamma   90.00
#
_symmetry.space_group_name_H-M   'P 1'
#
loop_
_entity.id
_entity.type
_entity.pdbx_description
1 polymer ?
#
loop_
_entity_poly.entity_id
_entity_poly.type
_entity_poly.pdbx_seq_one_letter_code
_entity_poly.pdbx_strand_id
1 'polypeptide(L)' 'MTRRPESERSDWTDLDLLTREEAHGRLLAEIAETDARLAGPGPSDEAERELLQTRLRALREAAEDLIDHAKEK' A
#
# COMPACT_ATOMS: atom_id res chain seq x y z
N MET A 1 -6.25 -16.40 44.48
CA MET A 1 -5.37 -16.59 43.31
C MET A 1 -5.92 -15.77 42.16
N THR A 2 -5.37 -14.58 41.90
CA THR A 2 -5.79 -13.73 40.78
C THR A 2 -4.67 -13.74 39.76
N ARG A 3 -4.80 -14.58 38.73
CA ARG A 3 -3.90 -14.57 37.57
C ARG A 3 -4.46 -13.52 36.61
N ARG A 4 -3.88 -12.31 36.59
CA ARG A 4 -4.19 -11.32 35.54
C ARG A 4 -3.85 -11.97 34.19
N PRO A 5 -4.70 -11.85 33.16
CA PRO A 5 -4.35 -12.36 31.84
C PRO A 5 -3.08 -11.64 31.37
N GLU A 6 -2.07 -12.44 31.04
CA GLU A 6 -0.87 -11.99 30.37
C GLU A 6 -1.32 -11.33 29.07
N SER A 7 -0.92 -10.06 28.95
CA SER A 7 -1.30 -9.20 27.86
C SER A 7 -1.26 -9.91 26.50
N GLU A 8 -2.34 -9.75 25.75
CA GLU A 8 -2.41 -9.75 24.28
C GLU A 8 -1.54 -8.60 23.70
N ARG A 9 -0.38 -8.35 24.32
CA ARG A 9 0.59 -7.38 23.86
C ARG A 9 1.28 -8.06 22.68
N SER A 10 0.97 -7.52 21.52
CA SER A 10 2.02 -7.16 20.59
C SER A 10 2.50 -8.25 19.63
N ASP A 11 1.59 -9.04 19.05
CA ASP A 11 1.85 -9.64 17.72
C ASP A 11 2.05 -8.56 16.62
N TRP A 12 1.72 -7.29 16.93
CA TRP A 12 1.98 -6.12 16.08
C TRP A 12 3.37 -5.51 16.25
N THR A 13 4.19 -5.98 17.21
CA THR A 13 5.50 -5.35 17.51
C THR A 13 6.67 -6.02 16.79
N ASP A 14 6.44 -7.18 16.15
CA ASP A 14 7.41 -7.83 15.24
C ASP A 14 7.18 -7.45 13.77
N LEU A 15 6.41 -6.38 13.51
CA LEU A 15 6.30 -5.82 12.17
C LEU A 15 7.51 -4.92 11.92
N ASP A 16 8.49 -5.42 11.16
CA ASP A 16 9.58 -4.59 10.64
C ASP A 16 8.95 -3.39 9.90
N LEU A 17 9.09 -2.20 10.51
CA LEU A 17 8.54 -0.98 9.97
C LEU A 17 9.36 -0.61 8.74
N LEU A 18 8.75 -0.72 7.56
CA LEU A 18 9.39 -0.34 6.32
C LEU A 18 9.93 1.09 6.42
N THR A 19 11.15 1.30 5.93
CA THR A 19 11.61 2.66 5.70
C THR A 19 10.71 3.34 4.67
N ARG A 20 10.66 4.67 4.72
CA ARG A 20 9.86 5.46 3.78
C ARG A 20 10.25 5.17 2.32
N GLU A 21 11.55 5.00 2.05
CA GLU A 21 12.07 4.67 0.72
C GLU A 21 11.60 3.28 0.27
N GLU A 22 11.61 2.29 1.16
CA GLU A 22 11.08 0.95 0.87
C GLU A 22 9.57 0.95 0.65
N ALA A 23 8.81 1.67 1.48
CA ALA A 23 7.37 1.81 1.31
C ALA A 23 7.03 2.47 -0.04
N HIS A 24 7.74 3.53 -0.40
CA HIS A 24 7.58 4.20 -1.69
C HIS A 24 7.96 3.27 -2.85
N GLY A 25 9.07 2.54 -2.76
CA GLY A 25 9.47 1.57 -3.78
C GLY A 25 8.44 0.46 -4.00
N ARG A 26 7.79 -0.02 -2.93
CA ARG A 26 6.70 -1.00 -3.04
C ARG A 26 5.46 -0.42 -3.69
N LEU A 27 5.07 0.81 -3.34
CA LEU A 27 3.95 1.49 -4.01
C LEU A 27 4.22 1.66 -5.51
N LEU A 28 5.43 2.06 -5.90
CA LEU A 28 5.80 2.17 -7.32
C LEU A 28 5.70 0.84 -8.06
N ALA A 29 6.13 -0.27 -7.43
CA ALA A 29 6.00 -1.60 -8.01
C ALA A 29 4.53 -1.98 -8.22
N GLU A 30 3.67 -1.73 -7.24
CA GLU A 30 2.24 -2.01 -7.33
C GLU A 30 1.51 -1.14 -8.38
N ILE A 31 1.91 0.14 -8.48
CA ILE A 31 1.45 1.05 -9.54
C ILE A 31 1.80 0.47 -10.91
N ALA A 32 3.05 0.04 -11.11
CA ALA A 32 3.50 -0.51 -12.38
C ALA A 32 2.76 -1.80 -12.75
N GLU A 33 2.52 -2.69 -11.78
CA GLU A 33 1.73 -3.91 -11.99
C GLU A 33 0.28 -3.60 -12.38
N THR A 34 -0.35 -2.66 -11.65
CA THR A 34 -1.75 -2.26 -11.89
C THR A 34 -1.91 -1.59 -13.25
N ASP A 35 -0.96 -0.72 -13.64
CA ASP A 35 -0.93 -0.05 -14.93
C ASP A 35 -0.74 -1.07 -16.08
N ALA A 36 0.19 -2.02 -15.92
CA ALA A 36 0.39 -3.11 -16.89
C ALA A 36 -0.87 -3.98 -17.04
N ARG A 37 -1.59 -4.26 -15.94
CA ARG A 37 -2.87 -5.00 -15.99
C ARG A 37 -3.94 -4.23 -16.75
N LEU A 38 -4.00 -2.90 -16.61
CA LEU A 38 -4.94 -2.05 -17.35
C LEU A 38 -4.57 -1.88 -18.83
N ALA A 39 -3.28 -1.91 -19.17
CA ALA A 39 -2.78 -1.74 -20.54
C ALA A 39 -2.78 -3.03 -21.37
N GLY A 40 -2.69 -4.18 -20.70
CA GLY A 40 -2.74 -5.51 -21.33
C GLY A 40 -4.14 -5.90 -21.81
N PRO A 41 -4.39 -7.20 -22.11
CA PRO A 41 -5.71 -7.70 -22.44
C PRO A 41 -6.76 -7.46 -21.33
N GLY A 42 -6.33 -7.00 -20.15
CA GLY A 42 -7.15 -6.26 -19.21
C GLY A 42 -8.30 -7.03 -18.58
N PRO A 43 -8.94 -6.46 -17.55
CA PRO A 43 -10.23 -6.97 -17.13
C PRO A 43 -11.22 -6.92 -18.30
N SER A 44 -11.89 -8.04 -18.55
CA SER A 44 -12.97 -8.10 -19.56
C SER A 44 -14.25 -7.38 -19.09
N ASP A 45 -14.30 -7.05 -17.80
CA ASP A 45 -15.44 -6.40 -17.14
C ASP A 45 -15.13 -4.92 -16.87
N GLU A 46 -16.07 -4.04 -17.24
CA GLU A 46 -15.91 -2.59 -17.07
C GLU A 46 -15.85 -2.19 -15.59
N ALA A 47 -16.57 -2.87 -14.70
CA ALA A 47 -16.54 -2.56 -13.28
C ALA A 47 -15.19 -2.93 -12.65
N GLU A 48 -14.60 -4.05 -13.06
CA GLU A 48 -13.22 -4.41 -12.67
C GLU A 48 -12.21 -3.38 -13.20
N ARG A 49 -12.41 -2.86 -14.42
CA ARG A 49 -11.58 -1.79 -14.99
C ARG A 49 -11.69 -0.49 -14.19
N GLU A 50 -12.89 -0.05 -13.83
CA GLU A 50 -13.11 1.14 -13.00
C GLU A 50 -12.51 0.99 -11.60
N LEU A 51 -12.63 -0.20 -11.00
CA LEU A 51 -12.01 -0.51 -9.71
C LEU A 51 -10.48 -0.41 -9.77
N LEU A 52 -9.86 -0.99 -10.81
CA LEU A 52 -8.41 -0.92 -11.00
C LEU A 52 -7.93 0.52 -11.25
N GLN A 53 -8.67 1.31 -12.01
CA GLN A 53 -8.36 2.74 -12.21
C GLN A 53 -8.45 3.53 -10.90
N THR A 54 -9.47 3.25 -10.08
CA THR A 54 -9.65 3.88 -8.77
C THR A 54 -8.49 3.51 -7.84
N ARG A 55 -8.10 2.23 -7.80
CA ARG A 55 -6.96 1.76 -7.04
C ARG A 55 -5.66 2.42 -7.51
N LEU A 56 -5.43 2.46 -8.82
CA LEU A 56 -4.24 3.08 -9.40
C LEU A 56 -4.11 4.55 -8.99
N ARG A 57 -5.22 5.29 -9.00
CA ARG A 57 -5.24 6.68 -8.53
C ARG A 57 -4.85 6.79 -7.06
N ALA A 58 -5.44 5.97 -6.19
CA ALA A 58 -5.15 5.98 -4.76
C ALA A 58 -3.69 5.62 -4.46
N LEU A 59 -3.12 4.64 -5.19
CA LEU A 59 -1.71 4.27 -5.05
C LEU A 59 -0.76 5.41 -5.44
N ARG A 60 -1.07 6.12 -6.53
CA ARG A 60 -0.28 7.28 -6.98
C ARG A 60 -0.31 8.40 -5.94
N GLU A 61 -1.49 8.74 -5.44
CA GLU A 61 -1.66 9.75 -4.38
C GLU A 61 -0.84 9.38 -3.13
N ALA A 62 -0.93 8.14 -2.67
CA ALA A 62 -0.15 7.67 -1.53
C ALA A 62 1.37 7.72 -1.77
N ALA A 63 1.83 7.44 -2.99
CA ALA A 63 3.25 7.52 -3.34
C ALA A 63 3.74 8.97 -3.36
N GLU A 64 2.93 9.89 -3.92
CA GLU A 64 3.21 11.33 -3.92
C GLU A 64 3.27 11.88 -2.50
N ASP A 65 2.31 11.53 -1.65
CA ASP A 65 2.27 11.94 -0.24
C ASP A 65 3.55 11.53 0.50
N LEU A 66 4.07 10.32 0.28
CA LEU A 66 5.32 9.88 0.90
C LEU A 66 6.53 10.73 0.48
N ILE A 67 6.57 11.19 -0.78
CA ILE A 67 7.64 12.05 -1.28
C ILE A 67 7.47 13.48 -0.76
N ASP A 68 6.26 14.03 -0.77
CA ASP A 68 6.04 15.42 -0.36
C ASP A 68 6.32 15.62 1.13
N HIS A 69 5.93 14.66 1.97
CA HIS A 69 6.34 14.64 3.37
C HIS A 69 7.86 14.46 3.57
N ALA A 70 8.61 14.04 2.55
CA ALA A 70 10.08 13.95 2.62
C ALA A 70 10.75 15.29 2.28
N LYS A 71 10.08 16.16 1.52
CA LYS A 71 10.58 17.51 1.16
C LYS A 71 10.38 18.54 2.27
N GLU A 72 9.45 18.31 3.20
CA GLU A 72 9.14 19.22 4.32
C GLU A 72 10.04 19.02 5.56
N LYS A 73 11.05 18.13 5.50
CA LYS A 73 12.06 17.93 6.57
C LYS A 73 13.40 18.54 6.21
#